data_AF-A0A3D4P243-F1
#
_entry.id   AF-A0A3D4P243-F1
#
_cell.length_a   1.000
_cell.length_b   1.000
_cell.length_c   1.000
_cell.angle_alpha   90.00
_cell.angle_beta   90.00
_cell.angle_gamma   90.00
#
_symmetry.space_group_name_H-M   'P 1'
#
loop_
_entity.id
_entity.type
_entity.pdbx_description
1 polymer ?
#
loop_
_entity_poly.entity_id
_entity_poly.type
_entity_poly.pdbx_seq_one_letter_code
_entity_poly.pdbx_strand_id
1 'polypeptide(L)'
;MKKSVLVSFSVLLLVGVLLAQPAKSLKVLISVDMEGITGVVSADECNRRVSDDYQYFRRIMTLEANAAVEGALAAGAAEIVVRDAHDTGRNILPDLLHKSARLLRDWSFGPKEMMEGIDETFGAAVFIGYHASAGKPNAILEHTWSGRITDVKINGVSLPEAGLNALIAGHFNVPIVFVSGDQAVCDQVRGLLGEIEVVAVKKGIGAATLSLHPEVSGPLIKQGVEKALKNTGKYKPYRLTPPYRLVLTLKDEKMVDNGQYYPGAKRTGDWELTYESKDLMEVLKAFSGMQKE
;
A
#
# COMPACT_ATOMS: atom_id res chain seq x y z
N MET A 1 26.02 61.23 -60.35
CA MET A 1 25.33 61.29 -59.04
C MET A 1 24.74 59.91 -58.73
N LYS A 2 25.43 59.07 -57.95
CA LYS A 2 24.94 57.75 -57.51
C LYS A 2 24.53 57.85 -56.04
N LYS A 3 23.27 57.54 -55.72
CA LYS A 3 22.74 57.50 -54.35
C LYS A 3 22.90 56.09 -53.80
N SER A 4 23.48 55.99 -52.61
CA SER A 4 23.60 54.76 -51.82
C SER A 4 22.31 54.51 -51.06
N VAL A 5 21.77 53.29 -51.13
CA VAL A 5 20.63 52.85 -50.32
C VAL A 5 21.17 51.99 -49.17
N LEU A 6 20.90 52.40 -47.94
CA LEU A 6 21.21 51.67 -46.72
C LEU A 6 19.96 50.84 -46.35
N VAL A 7 20.08 49.51 -46.32
CA VAL A 7 19.01 48.61 -45.82
C VAL A 7 19.32 48.28 -44.37
N SER A 8 18.44 48.67 -43.45
CA SER A 8 18.53 48.33 -42.03
C SER A 8 17.74 47.05 -41.77
N PHE A 9 18.40 46.00 -41.27
CA PHE A 9 17.74 44.79 -40.79
C PHE A 9 17.47 44.94 -39.30
N SER A 10 16.21 45.05 -38.92
CA SER A 10 15.78 44.97 -37.53
C SER A 10 15.51 43.50 -37.16
N VAL A 11 16.34 42.93 -36.29
CA VAL A 11 16.13 41.61 -35.69
C VAL A 11 15.23 41.79 -34.47
N LEU A 12 13.98 41.34 -34.54
CA LEU A 12 13.12 41.21 -33.36
C LEU A 12 13.51 39.94 -32.60
N LEU A 13 14.05 40.09 -31.39
CA LEU A 13 14.24 38.98 -30.45
C LEU A 13 12.89 38.72 -29.74
N LEU A 14 12.24 37.59 -30.05
CA LEU A 14 11.10 37.10 -29.27
C LEU A 14 11.65 36.34 -28.05
N VAL A 15 11.54 36.94 -26.86
CA VAL A 15 11.82 36.25 -25.59
C VAL A 15 10.56 35.49 -25.19
N GLY A 16 10.56 34.17 -25.40
CA GLY A 16 9.50 33.29 -24.92
C GLY A 16 9.62 33.13 -23.40
N VAL A 17 8.66 33.68 -22.66
CA VAL A 17 8.50 33.38 -21.23
C VAL A 17 7.92 31.97 -21.12
N LEU A 18 8.77 30.99 -20.80
CA LEU A 18 8.34 29.68 -20.33
C LEU A 18 7.67 29.88 -18.96
N LEU A 19 6.33 29.92 -18.94
CA LEU A 19 5.58 29.81 -17.71
C LEU A 19 5.86 28.43 -17.11
N ALA A 20 6.62 28.39 -16.02
CA ALA A 20 6.81 27.18 -15.24
C ALA A 20 5.42 26.69 -14.79
N GLN A 21 5.06 25.46 -15.17
CA GLN A 21 3.88 24.83 -14.59
C GLN A 21 4.10 24.74 -13.07
N PRO A 22 3.11 25.10 -12.24
CA PRO A 22 3.23 24.91 -10.80
C PRO A 22 3.56 23.44 -10.54
N ALA A 23 4.62 23.20 -9.75
CA ALA A 23 4.97 21.85 -9.33
C ALA A 23 3.72 21.19 -8.72
N LYS A 24 3.34 20.01 -9.23
CA LYS A 24 2.20 19.26 -8.71
C LYS A 24 2.44 19.05 -7.21
N SER A 25 1.53 19.53 -6.37
CA SER A 25 1.66 19.43 -4.92
C SER A 25 1.65 17.97 -4.48
N LEU A 26 2.56 17.59 -3.57
CA LEU A 26 2.69 16.20 -3.14
C LEU A 26 1.43 15.74 -2.40
N LYS A 27 0.75 14.76 -2.98
CA LYS A 27 -0.41 14.07 -2.40
C LYS A 27 0.00 12.64 -2.01
N VAL A 28 -0.25 12.25 -0.76
CA VAL A 28 0.21 10.98 -0.19
C VAL A 28 -0.99 10.13 0.27
N LEU A 29 -0.97 8.85 -0.10
CA LEU A 29 -1.88 7.86 0.46
C LEU A 29 -1.15 7.08 1.56
N ILE A 30 -1.74 6.99 2.73
CA ILE A 30 -1.25 6.16 3.83
C ILE A 30 -2.27 5.03 4.03
N SER A 31 -1.94 3.82 3.61
CA SER A 31 -2.76 2.63 3.87
C SER A 31 -2.32 2.01 5.20
N VAL A 32 -3.26 1.82 6.13
CA VAL A 32 -2.98 1.41 7.50
C VAL A 32 -3.68 0.10 7.80
N ASP A 33 -2.87 -0.91 8.10
CA ASP A 33 -3.28 -2.21 8.56
C ASP A 33 -2.92 -2.40 10.05
N MET A 34 -3.39 -3.46 10.72
CA MET A 34 -3.36 -3.56 12.18
C MET A 34 -2.40 -4.63 12.71
N GLU A 35 -2.23 -5.74 12.00
CA GLU A 35 -1.47 -6.91 12.41
C GLU A 35 0.00 -6.57 12.67
N GLY A 36 0.57 -5.65 11.89
CA GLY A 36 1.96 -5.22 11.97
C GLY A 36 2.23 -4.09 12.98
N ILE A 37 1.21 -3.53 13.61
CA ILE A 37 1.34 -2.43 14.57
C ILE A 37 2.17 -2.85 15.79
N THR A 38 2.89 -1.90 16.39
CA THR A 38 3.73 -2.12 17.56
C THR A 38 2.96 -2.78 18.69
N GLY A 39 3.51 -3.87 19.23
CA GLY A 39 2.95 -4.59 20.37
C GLY A 39 1.84 -5.59 20.05
N VAL A 40 1.21 -5.51 18.87
CA VAL A 40 0.20 -6.50 18.45
C VAL A 40 0.85 -7.87 18.27
N VAL A 41 0.23 -8.92 18.80
CA VAL A 41 0.69 -10.31 18.72
C VAL A 41 -0.42 -11.32 18.44
N SER A 42 -1.68 -10.97 18.70
CA SER A 42 -2.84 -11.86 18.56
C SER A 42 -3.89 -11.29 17.62
N ALA A 43 -4.59 -12.17 16.88
CA ALA A 43 -5.72 -11.77 16.04
C ALA A 43 -6.87 -11.16 16.86
N ASP A 44 -7.02 -11.57 18.13
CA ASP A 44 -8.03 -11.03 19.02
C ASP A 44 -7.81 -9.55 19.34
N GLU A 45 -6.54 -9.12 19.38
CA GLU A 45 -6.14 -7.71 19.59
C GLU A 45 -6.46 -6.84 18.36
N CYS A 46 -6.61 -7.45 17.18
CA CYS A 46 -7.03 -6.81 15.93
C CYS A 46 -8.55 -6.85 15.74
N ASN A 47 -9.27 -7.67 16.50
CA ASN A 47 -10.69 -7.93 16.27
C ASN A 47 -11.60 -7.17 17.23
N ARG A 48 -12.33 -6.19 16.67
CA ARG A 48 -13.28 -5.34 17.40
C ARG A 48 -14.44 -6.05 18.10
N ARG A 49 -14.68 -7.32 17.80
CA ARG A 49 -15.79 -8.12 18.33
C ARG A 49 -15.36 -9.08 19.43
N VAL A 50 -14.06 -9.22 19.67
CA VAL A 50 -13.51 -10.32 20.48
C VAL A 50 -12.85 -9.82 21.76
N SER A 51 -11.87 -8.92 21.65
CA SER A 51 -11.07 -8.50 22.81
C SER A 51 -11.29 -7.04 23.20
N ASP A 52 -11.21 -6.76 24.50
CA ASP A 52 -11.10 -5.40 25.03
C ASP A 52 -9.76 -4.75 24.66
N ASP A 53 -8.71 -5.56 24.46
CA ASP A 53 -7.37 -5.10 24.02
C ASP A 53 -7.41 -4.41 22.65
N TYR A 54 -8.42 -4.72 21.83
CA TYR A 54 -8.66 -4.03 20.56
C TYR A 54 -8.73 -2.51 20.72
N GLN A 55 -9.35 -2.00 21.80
CA GLN A 55 -9.44 -0.55 22.00
C GLN A 55 -8.08 0.07 22.28
N TYR A 56 -7.18 -0.67 22.94
CA TYR A 56 -5.82 -0.24 23.17
C TYR A 56 -5.00 -0.24 21.87
N PHE A 57 -5.03 -1.34 21.12
CA PHE A 57 -4.23 -1.47 19.91
C PHE A 57 -4.72 -0.62 18.73
N ARG A 58 -6.03 -0.38 18.58
CA ARG A 58 -6.54 0.58 17.57
C ARG A 58 -6.10 2.01 17.86
N ARG A 59 -5.87 2.33 19.15
CA ARG A 59 -5.35 3.62 19.56
C ARG A 59 -3.88 3.73 19.15
N ILE A 60 -3.08 2.67 19.35
CA ILE A 60 -1.69 2.61 18.87
C ILE A 60 -1.65 2.70 17.34
N MET A 61 -2.51 1.95 16.63
CA MET A 61 -2.66 2.02 15.17
C MET A 61 -2.91 3.46 14.69
N THR A 62 -3.79 4.20 15.38
CA THR A 62 -4.07 5.61 15.05
C THR A 62 -2.87 6.50 15.32
N LEU A 63 -2.10 6.25 16.38
CA LEU A 63 -0.88 7.00 16.69
C LEU A 63 0.27 6.73 15.71
N GLU A 64 0.44 5.50 15.23
CA GLU A 64 1.40 5.19 14.16
C GLU A 64 0.98 5.81 12.82
N ALA A 65 -0.31 5.80 12.51
CA ALA A 65 -0.84 6.55 11.37
C ALA A 65 -0.54 8.05 11.50
N ASN A 66 -0.70 8.64 12.69
CA ASN A 66 -0.34 10.04 12.95
C ASN A 66 1.16 10.30 12.77
N ALA A 67 2.04 9.38 13.20
CA ALA A 67 3.47 9.51 12.97
C ALA A 67 3.80 9.54 11.46
N ALA A 68 3.13 8.72 10.66
CA ALA A 68 3.25 8.75 9.20
C ALA A 68 2.72 10.07 8.60
N VAL A 69 1.58 10.58 9.08
CA VAL A 69 1.05 11.89 8.68
C VAL A 69 2.04 13.01 9.01
N GLU A 70 2.64 13.00 10.20
CA GLU A 70 3.66 13.98 10.60
C GLU A 70 4.92 13.89 9.73
N GLY A 71 5.36 12.68 9.38
CA GLY A 71 6.49 12.48 8.47
C GLY A 71 6.19 13.02 7.07
N ALA A 72 4.97 12.81 6.58
CA ALA A 72 4.53 13.35 5.30
C ALA A 72 4.44 14.88 5.29
N LEU A 73 3.92 15.49 6.37
CA LEU A 73 3.92 16.94 6.54
C LEU A 73 5.34 17.51 6.59
N ALA A 74 6.26 16.86 7.30
CA ALA A 74 7.67 17.27 7.37
C ALA A 74 8.40 17.15 6.01
N ALA A 75 7.91 16.30 5.11
CA ALA A 75 8.36 16.21 3.73
C ALA A 75 7.65 17.18 2.76
N GLY A 76 6.70 17.99 3.24
CA GLY A 76 5.98 18.97 2.43
C GLY A 76 4.77 18.43 1.68
N ALA A 77 4.16 17.33 2.14
CA ALA A 77 2.89 16.85 1.60
C ALA A 77 1.79 17.91 1.79
N ALA A 78 1.09 18.24 0.71
CA ALA A 78 -0.01 19.21 0.72
C ALA A 78 -1.37 18.53 0.99
N GLU A 79 -1.50 17.28 0.58
CA GLU A 79 -2.71 16.47 0.76
C GLU A 79 -2.33 15.09 1.27
N ILE A 80 -3.03 14.64 2.32
CA ILE A 80 -2.79 13.33 2.94
C ILE A 80 -4.12 12.63 3.10
N VAL A 81 -4.22 11.42 2.54
CA VAL A 81 -5.36 10.54 2.73
C VAL A 81 -4.89 9.33 3.55
N VAL A 82 -5.58 9.05 4.65
CA VAL A 82 -5.36 7.85 5.46
C VAL A 82 -6.47 6.86 5.13
N ARG A 83 -6.09 5.70 4.61
CA ARG A 83 -6.98 4.58 4.31
C ARG A 83 -6.90 3.57 5.44
N ASP A 84 -8.00 3.39 6.14
CA ASP A 84 -8.18 2.31 7.10
C ASP A 84 -8.39 1.00 6.34
N ALA A 85 -7.40 0.12 6.37
CA ALA A 85 -7.29 -1.02 5.47
C ALA A 85 -7.39 -2.38 6.19
N HIS A 86 -7.82 -2.39 7.46
CA HIS A 86 -7.88 -3.61 8.27
C HIS A 86 -9.33 -4.08 8.51
N ASP A 87 -9.62 -5.38 8.38
CA ASP A 87 -10.91 -6.02 8.71
C ASP A 87 -12.15 -5.22 8.29
N THR A 88 -12.84 -4.50 9.20
CA THR A 88 -14.03 -3.72 8.87
C THR A 88 -13.76 -2.35 8.23
N GLY A 89 -12.50 -1.95 8.05
CA GLY A 89 -12.08 -0.61 7.60
C GLY A 89 -12.50 0.51 8.56
N ARG A 90 -12.76 0.22 9.84
CA ARG A 90 -13.36 1.16 10.81
C ARG A 90 -12.61 1.20 12.15
N ASN A 91 -11.31 1.04 12.12
CA ASN A 91 -10.38 0.89 13.24
C ASN A 91 -9.75 2.22 13.66
N ILE A 92 -9.33 3.06 12.73
CA ILE A 92 -8.77 4.39 13.02
C ILE A 92 -9.80 5.25 13.77
N LEU A 93 -9.34 5.89 14.84
CA LEU A 93 -10.13 6.79 15.69
C LEU A 93 -10.18 8.20 15.06
N PRO A 94 -11.34 8.66 14.55
CA PRO A 94 -11.40 9.90 13.76
C PRO A 94 -11.02 11.17 14.52
N ASP A 95 -11.36 11.22 15.81
CA ASP A 95 -11.07 12.34 16.71
C ASP A 95 -9.61 12.38 17.18
N LEU A 96 -8.92 11.23 17.15
CA LEU A 96 -7.50 11.13 17.45
C LEU A 96 -6.61 11.28 16.20
N LEU A 97 -7.14 11.03 15.00
CA LEU A 97 -6.37 11.18 13.77
C LEU A 97 -5.93 12.63 13.56
N HIS A 98 -4.69 12.81 13.10
CA HIS A 98 -4.10 14.11 12.84
C HIS A 98 -4.95 14.92 11.86
N LYS A 99 -5.37 16.12 12.28
CA LYS A 99 -6.35 16.99 11.59
C LYS A 99 -6.01 17.38 10.14
N SER A 100 -4.74 17.27 9.75
CA SER A 100 -4.31 17.53 8.35
C SER A 100 -4.59 16.38 7.40
N ALA A 101 -4.96 15.20 7.90
CA ALA A 101 -5.30 14.04 7.08
C ALA A 101 -6.81 13.95 6.84
N ARG A 102 -7.17 13.45 5.66
CA ARG A 102 -8.54 13.02 5.35
C ARG A 102 -8.63 11.51 5.56
N LEU A 103 -9.59 11.07 6.37
CA LEU A 103 -9.76 9.66 6.70
C LEU A 103 -10.76 8.99 5.75
N LEU A 104 -10.35 7.89 5.11
CA LEU A 104 -11.19 7.01 4.30
C LEU A 104 -11.45 5.70 5.05
N ARG A 105 -12.68 5.56 5.57
CA ARG A 105 -13.15 4.41 6.36
C ARG A 105 -14.20 3.63 5.62
N ASP A 106 -14.40 2.38 6.06
CA ASP A 106 -15.28 1.37 5.49
C ASP A 106 -14.85 0.93 4.08
N TRP A 107 -15.43 -0.14 3.55
CA TRP A 107 -15.10 -0.65 2.21
C TRP A 107 -15.99 0.00 1.14
N SER A 108 -15.38 0.43 0.04
CA SER A 108 -16.11 0.89 -1.15
C SER A 108 -16.77 -0.27 -1.92
N PHE A 109 -16.38 -1.51 -1.60
CA PHE A 109 -16.63 -2.72 -2.39
C PHE A 109 -16.08 -2.63 -3.83
N GLY A 110 -15.16 -1.69 -4.07
CA GLY A 110 -14.42 -1.54 -5.31
C GLY A 110 -13.16 -2.41 -5.33
N PRO A 111 -12.60 -2.66 -6.52
CA PRO A 111 -11.48 -3.60 -6.70
C PRO A 111 -10.14 -3.13 -6.11
N LYS A 112 -10.07 -1.88 -5.62
CA LYS A 112 -8.84 -1.30 -5.05
C LYS A 112 -8.70 -1.56 -3.56
N GLU A 113 -9.79 -1.87 -2.85
CA GLU A 113 -9.81 -2.34 -1.46
C GLU A 113 -8.88 -1.53 -0.52
N MET A 114 -7.76 -2.12 -0.08
CA MET A 114 -6.78 -1.48 0.83
C MET A 114 -6.09 -0.24 0.24
N MET A 115 -6.26 -0.03 -1.06
CA MET A 115 -5.76 1.09 -1.86
C MET A 115 -6.89 1.96 -2.41
N GLU A 116 -8.12 1.81 -1.93
CA GLU A 116 -9.23 2.66 -2.35
C GLU A 116 -8.92 4.16 -2.15
N GLY A 117 -9.39 4.99 -3.07
CA GLY A 117 -9.08 6.42 -3.11
C GLY A 117 -7.77 6.79 -3.80
N ILE A 118 -6.91 5.82 -4.17
CA ILE A 118 -5.74 6.09 -5.01
C ILE A 118 -6.12 6.38 -6.46
N ASP A 119 -5.36 7.27 -7.10
CA ASP A 119 -5.40 7.62 -8.51
C ASP A 119 -4.03 8.19 -8.96
N GLU A 120 -3.89 8.61 -10.21
CA GLU A 120 -2.68 9.21 -10.77
C GLU A 120 -2.33 10.62 -10.23
N THR A 121 -3.17 11.18 -9.35
CA THR A 121 -2.90 12.45 -8.66
C THR A 121 -1.95 12.29 -7.48
N PHE A 122 -1.84 11.09 -6.92
CA PHE A 122 -0.94 10.78 -5.82
C PHE A 122 0.52 10.73 -6.28
N GLY A 123 1.43 11.24 -5.45
CA GLY A 123 2.87 11.21 -5.69
C GLY A 123 3.58 10.04 -5.03
N ALA A 124 2.98 9.47 -3.97
CA ALA A 124 3.54 8.34 -3.24
C ALA A 124 2.45 7.65 -2.40
N ALA A 125 2.71 6.38 -2.05
CA ALA A 125 1.97 5.67 -1.04
C ALA A 125 2.90 5.11 0.06
N VAL A 126 2.34 5.02 1.27
CA VAL A 126 3.00 4.63 2.51
C VAL A 126 2.15 3.56 3.18
N PHE A 127 2.78 2.48 3.63
CA PHE A 127 2.10 1.36 4.29
C PHE A 127 2.49 1.31 5.77
N ILE A 128 1.51 1.26 6.65
CA ILE A 128 1.69 1.26 8.10
C ILE A 128 1.03 0.02 8.69
N GLY A 129 1.74 -0.67 9.57
CA GLY A 129 1.19 -1.83 10.29
C GLY A 129 0.93 -3.05 9.41
N TYR A 130 1.64 -3.20 8.29
CA TYR A 130 1.49 -4.36 7.41
C TYR A 130 2.17 -5.60 7.99
N HIS A 131 1.78 -6.78 7.50
CA HIS A 131 2.34 -8.07 7.88
C HIS A 131 2.82 -8.89 6.67
N ALA A 132 3.55 -9.96 6.93
CA ALA A 132 4.03 -10.85 5.88
C ALA A 132 2.93 -11.80 5.38
N SER A 133 3.12 -12.32 4.16
CA SER A 133 2.21 -13.29 3.53
C SER A 133 2.09 -14.59 4.32
N ALA A 134 1.07 -15.36 3.96
CA ALA A 134 0.83 -16.66 4.52
C ALA A 134 2.07 -17.60 4.50
N GLY A 135 2.28 -18.39 5.55
CA GLY A 135 3.33 -19.41 5.68
C GLY A 135 4.74 -18.87 5.93
N LYS A 136 4.91 -17.58 6.25
CA LYS A 136 6.23 -16.98 6.45
C LYS A 136 6.81 -17.27 7.85
N PRO A 137 8.02 -17.85 7.96
CA PRO A 137 8.61 -18.12 9.28
C PRO A 137 8.89 -16.84 10.07
N ASN A 138 8.62 -16.88 11.38
CA ASN A 138 8.80 -15.76 12.30
C ASN A 138 8.04 -14.48 11.90
N ALA A 139 6.93 -14.64 11.17
CA ALA A 139 6.01 -13.56 10.85
C ALA A 139 4.80 -13.61 11.77
N ILE A 140 4.36 -12.45 12.23
CA ILE A 140 3.29 -12.32 13.21
C ILE A 140 1.97 -12.09 12.49
N LEU A 141 0.96 -12.90 12.85
CA LEU A 141 -0.35 -12.89 12.20
C LEU A 141 -0.25 -13.01 10.68
N GLU A 142 0.73 -13.81 10.22
CA GLU A 142 0.91 -14.09 8.81
C GLU A 142 -0.38 -14.61 8.18
N HIS A 143 -0.74 -14.00 7.05
CA HIS A 143 -1.80 -14.44 6.17
C HIS A 143 -1.71 -13.66 4.86
N THR A 144 -2.57 -13.97 3.89
CA THR A 144 -2.64 -13.24 2.63
C THR A 144 -4.09 -12.85 2.37
N TRP A 145 -4.42 -11.59 2.58
CA TRP A 145 -5.72 -10.94 2.39
C TRP A 145 -6.82 -11.39 3.35
N SER A 146 -6.92 -12.69 3.58
CA SER A 146 -7.81 -13.27 4.57
C SER A 146 -7.27 -14.63 5.01
N GLY A 147 -7.83 -15.14 6.10
CA GLY A 147 -7.59 -16.50 6.57
C GLY A 147 -8.08 -17.61 5.63
N ARG A 148 -8.49 -17.31 4.39
CA ARG A 148 -8.99 -18.28 3.38
C ARG A 148 -7.95 -18.62 2.31
N ILE A 149 -6.94 -17.77 2.17
CA ILE A 149 -5.98 -17.82 1.07
C ILE A 149 -4.64 -18.29 1.61
N THR A 150 -3.99 -19.18 0.86
CA THR A 150 -2.65 -19.66 1.14
C THR A 150 -1.60 -18.97 0.27
N ASP A 151 -1.94 -18.58 -0.96
CA ASP A 151 -1.06 -17.79 -1.83
C ASP A 151 -1.84 -17.03 -2.90
N VAL A 152 -1.28 -15.90 -3.33
CA VAL A 152 -1.76 -15.13 -4.50
C VAL A 152 -0.56 -14.88 -5.39
N LYS A 153 -0.58 -15.42 -6.61
CA LYS A 153 0.44 -15.17 -7.63
C LYS A 153 -0.11 -14.38 -8.79
N ILE A 154 0.63 -13.38 -9.25
CA ILE A 154 0.38 -12.73 -10.54
C ILE A 154 1.65 -12.85 -11.38
N ASN A 155 1.51 -13.41 -12.59
CA ASN A 155 2.62 -13.66 -13.51
C ASN A 155 3.77 -14.48 -12.88
N GLY A 156 3.42 -15.45 -12.03
CA GLY A 156 4.36 -16.35 -11.37
C GLY A 156 5.02 -15.78 -10.11
N VAL A 157 4.77 -14.52 -9.76
CA VAL A 157 5.30 -13.89 -8.54
C VAL A 157 4.26 -14.02 -7.44
N SER A 158 4.63 -14.67 -6.32
CA SER A 158 3.81 -14.68 -5.09
C SER A 158 3.84 -13.29 -4.44
N LEU A 159 2.67 -12.75 -4.17
CA LEU A 159 2.48 -11.38 -3.68
C LEU A 159 1.87 -11.40 -2.28
N PRO A 160 2.55 -10.84 -1.26
CA PRO A 160 1.88 -10.46 -0.02
C PRO A 160 0.87 -9.34 -0.29
N GLU A 161 0.09 -8.96 0.71
CA GLU A 161 -0.82 -7.80 0.63
C GLU A 161 -0.07 -6.53 0.23
N ALA A 162 1.09 -6.29 0.84
CA ALA A 162 2.00 -5.20 0.43
C ALA A 162 2.37 -5.27 -1.06
N GLY A 163 2.51 -6.47 -1.63
CA GLY A 163 2.84 -6.68 -3.04
C GLY A 163 1.66 -6.43 -3.97
N LEU A 164 0.47 -6.93 -3.62
CA LEU A 164 -0.78 -6.65 -4.35
C LEU A 164 -1.10 -5.15 -4.32
N ASN A 165 -0.99 -4.52 -3.15
CA ASN A 165 -1.24 -3.10 -2.96
C ASN A 165 -0.18 -2.23 -3.68
N ALA A 166 1.08 -2.67 -3.72
CA ALA A 166 2.11 -2.03 -4.55
C ALA A 166 1.80 -2.13 -6.04
N LEU A 167 1.27 -3.27 -6.50
CA LEU A 167 0.85 -3.46 -7.90
C LEU A 167 -0.34 -2.55 -8.25
N ILE A 168 -1.31 -2.41 -7.35
CA ILE A 168 -2.44 -1.47 -7.49
C ILE A 168 -1.93 -0.03 -7.57
N ALA A 169 -1.04 0.40 -6.67
CA ALA A 169 -0.44 1.73 -6.75
C ALA A 169 0.34 1.95 -8.06
N GLY A 170 1.08 0.92 -8.47
CA GLY A 170 1.85 0.93 -9.70
C GLY A 170 1.00 1.11 -10.96
N HIS A 171 -0.23 0.60 -10.97
CA HIS A 171 -1.20 0.85 -12.04
C HIS A 171 -1.41 2.35 -12.28
N PHE A 172 -1.46 3.14 -11.21
CA PHE A 172 -1.62 4.59 -11.24
C PHE A 172 -0.29 5.37 -11.34
N ASN A 173 0.83 4.69 -11.60
CA ASN A 173 2.19 5.26 -11.57
C ASN A 173 2.60 5.81 -10.18
N VAL A 174 2.02 5.29 -9.10
CA VAL A 174 2.33 5.72 -7.74
C VAL A 174 3.35 4.74 -7.12
N PRO A 175 4.53 5.20 -6.68
CA PRO A 175 5.48 4.34 -5.97
C PRO A 175 5.04 4.15 -4.51
N ILE A 176 5.28 2.96 -3.98
CA ILE A 176 5.31 2.74 -2.53
C ILE A 176 6.70 3.11 -2.04
N VAL A 177 6.79 3.99 -1.05
CA VAL A 177 8.07 4.56 -0.61
C VAL A 177 8.48 4.11 0.79
N PHE A 178 7.52 3.65 1.59
CA PHE A 178 7.72 3.27 2.97
C PHE A 178 6.79 2.14 3.41
N VAL A 179 7.31 1.20 4.22
CA VAL A 179 6.51 0.17 4.92
C VAL A 179 6.93 0.05 6.39
N SER A 180 5.98 0.11 7.33
CA SER A 180 6.20 -0.37 8.70
C SER A 180 5.40 -1.63 9.01
N GLY A 181 5.95 -2.45 9.91
CA GLY A 181 5.36 -3.72 10.33
C GLY A 181 6.34 -4.53 11.15
N ASP A 182 6.22 -5.86 11.11
CA ASP A 182 7.24 -6.74 11.67
C ASP A 182 8.48 -6.88 10.75
N GLN A 183 9.56 -7.44 11.28
CA GLN A 183 10.78 -7.67 10.50
C GLN A 183 10.53 -8.52 9.25
N ALA A 184 9.61 -9.48 9.32
CA ALA A 184 9.33 -10.38 8.21
C ALA A 184 8.71 -9.65 7.01
N VAL A 185 7.76 -8.74 7.22
CA VAL A 185 7.22 -7.92 6.11
C VAL A 185 8.27 -6.97 5.56
N CYS A 186 9.12 -6.38 6.41
CA CYS A 186 10.20 -5.50 5.97
C CYS A 186 11.17 -6.22 5.02
N ASP A 187 11.55 -7.44 5.35
CA ASP A 187 12.44 -8.25 4.52
C ASP A 187 11.75 -8.75 3.25
N GLN A 188 10.48 -9.15 3.36
CA GLN A 188 9.69 -9.60 2.21
C GLN A 188 9.49 -8.48 1.18
N VAL A 189 9.14 -7.28 1.63
CA VAL A 189 8.92 -6.12 0.74
C VAL A 189 10.23 -5.68 0.08
N ARG A 190 11.37 -5.69 0.79
CA ARG A 190 12.68 -5.42 0.16
C ARG A 190 13.03 -6.46 -0.91
N GLY A 191 12.74 -7.74 -0.65
CA GLY A 191 12.93 -8.80 -1.64
C GLY A 191 12.09 -8.62 -2.91
N LEU A 192 10.90 -8.01 -2.76
CA LEU A 192 9.96 -7.80 -3.87
C LEU A 192 10.18 -6.48 -4.63
N LEU A 193 10.39 -5.38 -3.90
CA LEU A 193 10.41 -4.01 -4.43
C LEU A 193 11.83 -3.44 -4.57
N GLY A 194 12.85 -4.12 -4.04
CA GLY A 194 14.23 -3.64 -4.01
C GLY A 194 14.47 -2.64 -2.87
N GLU A 195 15.22 -1.57 -3.16
CA GLU A 195 15.53 -0.54 -2.16
C GLU A 195 14.27 0.27 -1.81
N ILE A 196 13.78 0.09 -0.59
CA ILE A 196 12.63 0.79 -0.01
C ILE A 196 12.91 1.07 1.47
N GLU A 197 12.42 2.22 1.97
CA GLU A 197 12.51 2.53 3.39
C GLU A 197 11.53 1.67 4.16
N VAL A 198 12.00 1.07 5.25
CA VAL A 198 11.14 0.24 6.10
C VAL A 198 11.51 0.41 7.56
N VAL A 199 10.52 0.24 8.44
CA VAL A 199 10.71 0.22 9.89
C VAL A 199 10.07 -1.05 10.46
N ALA A 200 10.92 -1.95 10.94
CA ALA A 200 10.48 -3.10 11.73
C ALA A 200 10.21 -2.61 13.15
N VAL A 201 8.93 -2.52 13.54
CA VAL A 201 8.53 -2.11 14.89
C VAL A 201 8.53 -3.28 15.88
N LYS A 202 8.62 -4.50 15.37
CA LYS A 202 8.74 -5.73 16.13
C LYS A 202 9.44 -6.82 15.34
N LYS A 203 10.00 -7.79 16.04
CA LYS A 203 10.64 -8.98 15.46
C LYS A 203 9.96 -10.23 15.99
N GLY A 204 9.57 -11.14 15.10
CA GLY A 204 9.05 -12.45 15.48
C GLY A 204 10.13 -13.41 15.97
N ILE A 205 9.76 -14.23 16.96
CA ILE A 205 10.51 -15.39 17.46
C ILE A 205 9.50 -16.54 17.58
N GLY A 206 9.42 -17.39 16.55
CA GLY A 206 8.27 -18.28 16.40
C GLY A 206 6.98 -17.46 16.30
N ALA A 207 6.03 -17.70 17.20
CA ALA A 207 4.78 -16.94 17.31
C ALA A 207 4.85 -15.76 18.30
N ALA A 208 5.95 -15.60 19.04
CA ALA A 208 6.13 -14.50 19.99
C ALA A 208 6.80 -13.28 19.33
N THR A 209 6.73 -12.11 19.98
CA THR A 209 7.38 -10.89 19.47
C THR A 209 8.35 -10.27 20.47
N LEU A 210 9.43 -9.70 19.94
CA LEU A 210 10.19 -8.64 20.59
C LEU A 210 9.77 -7.32 19.94
N SER A 211 8.92 -6.56 20.62
CA SER A 211 8.37 -5.29 20.13
C SER A 211 9.15 -4.10 20.67
N LEU A 212 9.24 -3.04 19.86
CA LEU A 212 9.65 -1.72 20.35
C LEU A 212 8.60 -1.14 21.30
N HIS A 213 8.99 -0.14 22.08
CA HIS A 213 8.03 0.68 22.81
C HIS A 213 7.25 1.57 21.81
N PRO A 214 5.92 1.79 21.97
CA PRO A 214 5.16 2.66 21.09
C PRO A 214 5.75 4.07 20.93
N GLU A 215 6.25 4.67 22.01
CA GLU A 215 6.93 5.99 21.96
C GLU A 215 8.29 5.98 21.22
N VAL A 216 8.84 4.80 20.93
CA VAL A 216 10.03 4.63 20.09
C VAL A 216 9.64 4.39 18.64
N SER A 217 8.62 3.54 18.41
CA SER A 217 8.13 3.21 17.05
C SER A 217 7.63 4.45 16.28
N GLY A 218 6.86 5.33 16.92
CA GLY A 218 6.29 6.52 16.30
C GLY A 218 7.36 7.45 15.70
N PRO A 219 8.36 7.91 16.48
CA PRO A 219 9.46 8.71 15.94
C PRO A 219 10.21 8.05 14.78
N LEU A 220 10.42 6.72 14.82
CA LEU A 220 11.08 5.99 13.72
C LEU A 220 10.22 5.99 12.45
N ILE A 221 8.91 5.76 12.57
CA ILE A 221 7.97 5.83 11.45
C ILE A 221 7.97 7.23 10.84
N LYS A 222 7.84 8.27 11.68
CA LYS A 222 7.89 9.67 11.23
C LYS A 222 9.14 9.98 10.43
N GLN A 223 10.31 9.65 10.97
CA GLN A 223 11.60 9.89 10.31
C GLN A 223 11.74 9.09 9.01
N GLY A 224 11.31 7.83 9.01
CA GLY A 224 11.37 6.97 7.84
C GLY A 224 10.46 7.47 6.71
N VAL A 225 9.24 7.88 7.03
CA VAL A 225 8.29 8.46 6.06
C VAL A 225 8.82 9.80 5.52
N GLU A 226 9.32 10.68 6.38
CA GLU A 226 9.91 11.95 5.96
C GLU A 226 11.09 11.73 4.98
N LYS A 227 12.01 10.82 5.34
CA LYS A 227 13.16 10.46 4.51
C LYS A 227 12.73 9.88 3.17
N ALA A 228 11.76 8.97 3.17
CA ALA A 228 11.24 8.34 1.95
C ALA A 228 10.63 9.39 1.02
N LEU A 229 9.77 10.26 1.54
CA LEU A 229 9.08 11.27 0.74
C LEU A 229 9.99 12.40 0.25
N LYS A 230 11.07 12.73 0.98
CA LYS A 230 12.11 13.65 0.46
C LYS A 230 12.93 13.04 -0.69
N ASN A 231 12.88 11.71 -0.85
CA ASN A 231 13.64 10.97 -1.84
C ASN A 231 12.75 10.16 -2.79
N THR A 232 11.50 10.61 -3.06
CA THR A 232 10.53 9.86 -3.88
C THR A 232 11.09 9.39 -5.22
N GLY A 233 11.97 10.17 -5.86
CA GLY A 233 12.62 9.83 -7.13
C GLY A 233 13.50 8.58 -7.11
N LYS A 234 13.82 8.01 -5.94
CA LYS A 234 14.54 6.73 -5.81
C LYS A 234 13.64 5.52 -6.03
N TYR A 235 12.35 5.65 -5.73
CA TYR A 235 11.42 4.52 -5.73
C TYR A 235 10.68 4.46 -7.05
N LYS A 236 10.51 3.24 -7.58
CA LYS A 236 9.80 3.01 -8.83
C LYS A 236 8.43 2.41 -8.55
N PRO A 237 7.38 2.81 -9.27
CA PRO A 237 6.09 2.14 -9.20
C PRO A 237 6.24 0.64 -9.54
N TYR A 238 5.71 -0.23 -8.68
CA TYR A 238 5.81 -1.68 -8.89
C TYR A 238 4.82 -2.12 -9.98
N ARG A 239 5.33 -2.69 -11.07
CA ARG A 239 4.53 -3.05 -12.23
C ARG A 239 4.85 -4.44 -12.71
N LEU A 240 3.81 -5.17 -13.07
CA LEU A 240 3.90 -6.37 -13.89
C LEU A 240 3.35 -6.06 -15.29
N THR A 241 3.88 -6.74 -16.29
CA THR A 241 3.48 -6.55 -17.70
C THR A 241 2.25 -7.40 -18.02
N PRO A 242 1.20 -6.85 -18.67
CA PRO A 242 0.10 -7.66 -19.15
C PRO A 242 0.56 -8.64 -20.25
N PRO A 243 -0.14 -9.79 -20.46
CA PRO A 243 -1.33 -10.22 -19.72
C PRO A 243 -1.02 -10.59 -18.28
N TYR A 244 -1.99 -10.38 -17.40
CA TYR A 244 -1.93 -10.71 -15.98
C TYR A 244 -2.59 -12.07 -15.77
N ARG A 245 -1.81 -13.06 -15.33
CA ARG A 245 -2.30 -14.37 -14.92
C ARG A 245 -2.30 -14.47 -13.40
N LEU A 246 -3.48 -14.38 -12.82
CA LEU A 246 -3.74 -14.63 -11.41
C LEU A 246 -3.79 -16.14 -11.15
N VAL A 247 -3.10 -16.59 -10.11
CA VAL A 247 -3.25 -17.89 -9.48
C VAL A 247 -3.61 -17.63 -8.02
N LEU A 248 -4.78 -18.08 -7.60
CA LEU A 248 -5.29 -17.99 -6.25
C LEU A 248 -5.28 -19.39 -5.64
N THR A 249 -4.45 -19.59 -4.61
CA THR A 249 -4.43 -20.84 -3.85
C THR A 249 -5.24 -20.67 -2.57
N LEU A 250 -6.26 -21.52 -2.40
CA LEU A 250 -7.22 -21.47 -1.30
C LEU A 250 -6.92 -22.56 -0.25
N LYS A 251 -7.60 -22.51 0.89
CA LYS A 251 -7.34 -23.43 2.01
C LYS A 251 -8.06 -24.77 1.95
N ASP A 252 -9.19 -24.86 1.27
CA ASP A 252 -9.98 -26.08 1.20
C ASP A 252 -10.86 -26.16 -0.05
N GLU A 253 -11.45 -27.34 -0.25
CA GLU A 253 -12.31 -27.65 -1.40
C GLU A 253 -13.56 -26.75 -1.45
N LYS A 254 -14.16 -26.42 -0.29
CA LYS A 254 -15.37 -25.60 -0.25
C LYS A 254 -15.10 -24.21 -0.82
N MET A 255 -13.96 -23.61 -0.48
CA MET A 255 -13.56 -22.29 -0.98
C MET A 255 -13.31 -22.33 -2.50
N VAL A 256 -12.63 -23.38 -2.98
CA VAL A 256 -12.38 -23.59 -4.42
C VAL A 256 -13.69 -23.75 -5.16
N ASP A 257 -14.61 -24.54 -4.60
CA ASP A 257 -15.90 -24.80 -5.21
C ASP A 257 -16.75 -23.54 -5.32
N ASN A 258 -16.76 -22.68 -4.30
CA ASN A 258 -17.45 -21.40 -4.38
C ASN A 258 -16.80 -20.47 -5.43
N GLY A 259 -15.47 -20.37 -5.41
CA GLY A 259 -14.73 -19.45 -6.27
C GLY A 259 -14.74 -19.81 -7.75
N GLN A 260 -14.79 -21.11 -8.10
CA GLN A 260 -14.71 -21.56 -9.50
C GLN A 260 -15.88 -21.09 -10.37
N TYR A 261 -16.99 -20.70 -9.74
CA TYR A 261 -18.18 -20.20 -10.45
C TYR A 261 -18.05 -18.74 -10.90
N TYR A 262 -16.99 -18.02 -10.50
CA TYR A 262 -16.73 -16.70 -11.04
C TYR A 262 -16.49 -16.78 -12.56
N PRO A 263 -17.17 -15.96 -13.39
CA PRO A 263 -17.00 -16.01 -14.84
C PRO A 263 -15.54 -15.88 -15.28
N GLY A 264 -15.03 -16.88 -16.01
CA GLY A 264 -13.65 -16.93 -16.50
C GLY A 264 -12.64 -17.55 -15.53
N ALA A 265 -13.03 -17.90 -14.30
CA ALA A 265 -12.21 -18.68 -13.40
C ALA A 265 -11.98 -20.10 -13.95
N LYS A 266 -10.78 -20.63 -13.73
CA LYS A 266 -10.42 -22.01 -14.09
C LYS A 266 -9.69 -22.67 -12.94
N ARG A 267 -10.16 -23.84 -12.51
CA ARG A 267 -9.41 -24.69 -11.59
C ARG A 267 -8.21 -25.30 -12.31
N THR A 268 -7.00 -25.08 -11.80
CA THR A 268 -5.75 -25.57 -12.43
C THR A 268 -4.88 -26.42 -11.53
N GLY A 269 -5.32 -26.65 -10.29
CA GLY A 269 -4.66 -27.49 -9.31
C GLY A 269 -5.64 -27.91 -8.23
N ASP A 270 -5.16 -28.61 -7.21
CA ASP A 270 -6.01 -29.16 -6.16
C ASP A 270 -6.82 -28.05 -5.47
N TRP A 271 -6.15 -27.00 -4.99
CA TRP A 271 -6.81 -25.83 -4.40
C TRP A 271 -6.50 -24.51 -5.12
N GLU A 272 -6.28 -24.59 -6.44
CA GLU A 272 -5.88 -23.42 -7.25
C GLU A 272 -6.95 -23.01 -8.27
N LEU A 273 -7.33 -21.73 -8.23
CA LEU A 273 -8.13 -21.06 -9.24
C LEU A 273 -7.27 -20.06 -10.03
N THR A 274 -7.52 -19.94 -11.32
CA THR A 274 -6.80 -19.03 -12.20
C THR A 274 -7.73 -18.14 -12.98
N TYR A 275 -7.26 -16.92 -13.24
CA TYR A 275 -7.93 -15.93 -14.06
C TYR A 275 -6.90 -15.14 -14.86
N GLU A 276 -7.21 -14.83 -16.11
CA GLU A 276 -6.29 -14.11 -17.00
C GLU A 276 -6.99 -12.93 -17.67
N SER A 277 -6.36 -11.76 -17.62
CA SER A 277 -6.83 -10.56 -18.31
C SER A 277 -5.67 -9.65 -18.69
N LYS A 278 -5.85 -8.81 -19.72
CA LYS A 278 -4.94 -7.71 -20.04
C LYS A 278 -5.14 -6.50 -19.14
N ASP A 279 -6.28 -6.43 -18.45
CA ASP A 279 -6.64 -5.37 -17.52
C ASP A 279 -6.47 -5.86 -16.07
N LEU A 280 -5.60 -5.17 -15.32
CA LEU A 280 -5.38 -5.46 -13.91
C LEU A 280 -6.66 -5.28 -13.08
N MET A 281 -7.51 -4.30 -13.41
CA MET A 281 -8.76 -4.08 -12.66
C MET A 281 -9.71 -5.27 -12.78
N GLU A 282 -9.77 -5.91 -13.95
CA GLU A 282 -10.53 -7.16 -14.13
C GLU A 282 -9.93 -8.31 -13.33
N VAL A 283 -8.59 -8.39 -13.24
CA VAL A 283 -7.93 -9.38 -12.37
C VAL A 283 -8.27 -9.16 -10.89
N LEU A 284 -8.28 -7.91 -10.42
CA LEU A 284 -8.63 -7.59 -9.04
C LEU A 284 -10.11 -7.87 -8.72
N LYS A 285 -11.02 -7.59 -9.66
CA LYS A 285 -12.43 -7.99 -9.55
C LYS A 285 -12.57 -9.51 -9.45
N ALA A 286 -11.83 -10.25 -10.28
CA ALA A 286 -11.82 -11.71 -10.23
C ALA A 286 -11.24 -12.22 -8.91
N PHE A 287 -10.14 -11.63 -8.42
CA PHE A 287 -9.58 -11.94 -7.12
C PHE A 287 -10.61 -11.76 -5.99
N SER A 288 -11.24 -10.59 -5.89
CA SER A 288 -12.31 -10.33 -4.90
C SER A 288 -13.53 -11.23 -5.10
N GLY A 289 -13.87 -11.60 -6.34
CA GLY A 289 -15.01 -12.46 -6.65
C GLY A 289 -14.78 -13.93 -6.28
N MET A 290 -13.62 -14.48 -6.61
CA MET A 290 -13.28 -15.89 -6.40
C MET A 290 -13.03 -16.26 -4.93
N GLN A 291 -12.76 -15.30 -4.06
CA GLN A 291 -12.50 -15.57 -2.63
C GLN A 291 -13.73 -15.40 -1.71
N LYS A 292 -14.87 -14.94 -2.24
CA LYS A 292 -16.08 -14.65 -1.46
C LYS A 292 -16.74 -15.92 -0.91
N GLU A 293 -17.58 -15.72 0.11
CA GLU A 293 -18.50 -16.74 0.65
C GLU A 293 -19.73 -16.94 -0.21
#